data_AF-A0A2W6UVZ0-F1
#
_entry.id   AF-A0A2W6UVZ0-F1
#
_cell.length_a   1.000
_cell.length_b   1.000
_cell.length_c   1.000
_cell.angle_alpha   90.00
_cell.angle_beta   90.00
_cell.angle_gamma   90.00
#
_symmetry.space_group_name_H-M   'P 1'
#
loop_
_entity.id
_entity.type
_entity.pdbx_description
1 polymer ?
#
loop_
_entity_poly.entity_id
_entity_poly.type
_entity_poly.pdbx_seq_one_letter_code
_entity_poly.pdbx_strand_id
1 'polypeptide(L)'
;MALFSRRPKATDASTSDDTPADDTAAEDTAAGGSEERADAVADEGAEPTPQVNISLSTFRGVGALGPQDRARADAATPARTTPASPATMSSAETAPPNASRVQGPAEAPPPRESVPGLKDNVLLHAALARLSEKPTARELLDVARQLLQNHVFLRVRGDARALLAEGKELPLAVAKRGDEQFMLVYSSGEALQAAVQADGQADTSAVAQPALAVLRHMMAGPYAGLLIDGAAAQARAVLPRAVLEPALAQADPQLRVKTALAAERTPETAASLAQTLSETPIWVAVRENTPADGQAPRMGIAEARTADGRRLLEVYSHPLEIVAMARGDRPMPFTPAQLGKALRDHPELSGVLVDAAGPWLIVDRDTLAPVLALPEPPAAAPEAPAAAPEPDHTDSADATG
;
A
#
# COMPACT_ATOMS: atom_id res chain seq x y z
N MET A 1 61.68 25.87 10.23
CA MET A 1 61.38 24.80 11.23
C MET A 1 60.14 24.09 10.69
N ALA A 2 60.09 22.79 10.33
CA ALA A 2 60.77 21.59 10.84
C ALA A 2 60.38 21.31 12.31
N LEU A 3 59.99 20.09 12.74
CA LEU A 3 60.06 18.72 12.18
C LEU A 3 58.64 18.07 12.20
N PHE A 4 58.24 17.00 11.49
CA PHE A 4 58.83 15.76 10.92
C PHE A 4 58.95 14.52 11.84
N SER A 5 58.52 13.37 11.28
CA SER A 5 58.64 11.96 11.73
C SER A 5 57.79 11.53 12.95
N ARG A 6 57.17 10.34 13.07
CA ARG A 6 57.06 9.01 12.39
C ARG A 6 57.45 7.85 13.34
N ARG A 7 56.74 6.72 13.17
CA ARG A 7 56.65 5.51 14.03
C ARG A 7 57.81 4.51 13.82
N PRO A 8 58.10 3.63 14.80
CA PRO A 8 58.41 2.22 14.49
C PRO A 8 57.70 1.18 15.39
N LYS A 9 57.96 -0.12 15.14
CA LYS A 9 57.44 -1.33 15.79
C LYS A 9 58.55 -2.41 15.80
N ALA A 10 58.77 -3.14 16.90
CA ALA A 10 59.48 -4.43 16.93
C ALA A 10 59.28 -5.20 18.27
N THR A 11 59.67 -6.48 18.27
CA THR A 11 59.63 -7.49 19.35
C THR A 11 60.90 -7.43 20.27
N ASP A 12 61.22 -8.31 21.25
CA ASP A 12 60.80 -9.70 21.55
C ASP A 12 61.10 -10.20 23.00
N ALA A 13 60.54 -11.39 23.32
CA ALA A 13 60.99 -12.50 24.20
C ALA A 13 61.60 -12.31 25.63
N SER A 14 61.18 -13.19 26.57
CA SER A 14 62.01 -13.85 27.62
C SER A 14 61.27 -15.00 28.37
N THR A 15 61.78 -16.25 28.25
CA THR A 15 61.86 -17.41 29.22
C THR A 15 60.81 -17.64 30.35
N SER A 16 60.50 -18.88 30.82
CA SER A 16 61.24 -20.18 30.82
C SER A 16 60.33 -21.43 30.96
N ASP A 17 60.83 -22.61 30.53
CA ASP A 17 60.70 -24.04 30.97
C ASP A 17 59.54 -24.50 31.90
N ASP A 18 58.97 -25.72 31.81
CA ASP A 18 59.62 -27.05 31.94
C ASP A 18 58.82 -28.25 31.31
N THR A 19 59.34 -29.50 31.37
CA THR A 19 58.89 -30.78 30.71
C THR A 19 59.30 -32.04 31.53
N PRO A 20 59.24 -33.35 31.11
CA PRO A 20 58.71 -34.05 29.91
C PRO A 20 57.81 -35.31 30.23
N ALA A 21 57.63 -36.22 29.23
CA ALA A 21 57.31 -37.68 29.32
C ALA A 21 55.90 -38.13 29.79
N ASP A 22 55.31 -39.29 29.39
CA ASP A 22 55.65 -40.39 28.43
C ASP A 22 54.42 -40.60 27.49
N ASP A 23 54.51 -40.96 26.20
CA ASP A 23 54.89 -42.25 25.55
C ASP A 23 53.94 -43.43 25.89
N THR A 24 53.08 -43.92 24.99
CA THR A 24 53.34 -44.94 23.94
C THR A 24 52.10 -45.06 23.01
N ALA A 25 52.18 -45.25 21.68
CA ALA A 25 52.40 -46.50 20.89
C ALA A 25 51.40 -47.65 21.19
N ALA A 26 50.84 -48.44 20.25
CA ALA A 26 50.68 -48.42 18.77
C ALA A 26 49.57 -49.49 18.42
N GLU A 27 49.27 -50.03 17.21
CA GLU A 27 49.78 -49.96 15.83
C GLU A 27 48.73 -50.57 14.83
N ASP A 28 48.86 -50.28 13.51
CA ASP A 28 48.39 -51.09 12.35
C ASP A 28 46.84 -51.31 12.11
N THR A 29 46.30 -51.73 10.95
CA THR A 29 46.85 -52.24 9.66
C THR A 29 46.10 -51.71 8.42
N ALA A 30 46.76 -51.75 7.25
CA ALA A 30 46.22 -51.52 5.89
C ALA A 30 45.25 -52.63 5.40
N ALA A 31 44.68 -52.68 4.19
CA ALA A 31 44.79 -51.93 2.92
C ALA A 31 43.41 -51.96 2.21
N GLY A 32 43.11 -51.44 1.01
CA GLY A 32 43.88 -50.88 -0.11
C GLY A 32 43.03 -51.02 -1.40
N GLY A 33 43.36 -50.29 -2.48
CA GLY A 33 42.61 -50.37 -3.74
C GLY A 33 42.61 -49.02 -4.49
N SER A 34 42.64 -49.05 -5.83
CA SER A 34 42.92 -47.87 -6.67
C SER A 34 42.07 -47.84 -7.93
N GLU A 35 41.96 -46.63 -8.50
CA GLU A 35 41.43 -46.30 -9.84
C GLU A 35 39.93 -46.53 -10.09
N GLU A 36 39.18 -45.42 -10.18
CA GLU A 36 38.51 -45.09 -11.45
C GLU A 36 38.44 -43.56 -11.63
N ARG A 37 38.29 -43.08 -12.87
CA ARG A 37 38.42 -41.65 -13.22
C ARG A 37 37.46 -41.29 -14.36
N ALA A 38 36.47 -40.44 -14.09
CA ALA A 38 35.55 -39.90 -15.09
C ALA A 38 35.18 -38.44 -14.76
N ASP A 39 34.97 -37.62 -15.78
CA ASP A 39 34.74 -36.18 -15.65
C ASP A 39 33.34 -35.83 -15.11
N ALA A 40 33.30 -34.82 -14.23
CA ALA A 40 32.11 -34.04 -13.93
C ALA A 40 32.49 -32.57 -13.67
N VAL A 41 32.31 -31.77 -14.73
CA VAL A 41 32.31 -30.29 -14.84
C VAL A 41 32.46 -29.49 -13.54
N ALA A 42 33.47 -28.62 -13.49
CA ALA A 42 33.58 -27.58 -12.47
C ALA A 42 32.52 -26.47 -12.70
N ASP A 43 31.77 -26.15 -11.65
CA ASP A 43 30.89 -24.96 -11.59
C ASP A 43 31.46 -24.02 -10.51
N GLU A 44 32.19 -22.99 -10.94
CA GLU A 44 32.80 -22.00 -10.05
C GLU A 44 31.87 -20.78 -9.88
N GLY A 45 31.61 -20.38 -8.62
CA GLY A 45 31.33 -18.98 -8.31
C GLY A 45 29.87 -18.54 -8.16
N ALA A 46 28.94 -19.43 -7.83
CA ALA A 46 27.67 -19.01 -7.23
C ALA A 46 27.85 -18.74 -5.72
N GLU A 47 27.98 -17.46 -5.31
CA GLU A 47 27.95 -17.11 -3.89
C GLU A 47 26.59 -17.49 -3.27
N PRO A 48 26.56 -18.09 -2.07
CA PRO A 48 25.32 -18.51 -1.43
C PRO A 48 24.51 -17.29 -0.98
N THR A 49 23.50 -16.91 -1.76
CA THR A 49 22.56 -15.86 -1.37
C THR A 49 21.82 -16.27 -0.09
N PRO A 50 21.83 -15.44 0.98
CA PRO A 50 21.21 -15.78 2.25
C PRO A 50 19.70 -15.98 2.11
N GLN A 51 19.26 -17.22 2.26
CA GLN A 51 17.87 -17.62 2.14
C GLN A 51 17.12 -17.36 3.45
N VAL A 52 16.27 -16.33 3.46
CA VAL A 52 15.37 -16.05 4.59
C VAL A 52 14.25 -17.09 4.59
N ASN A 53 14.07 -17.80 5.71
CA ASN A 53 12.93 -18.70 5.90
C ASN A 53 11.66 -17.87 6.14
N ILE A 54 10.76 -17.85 5.16
CA ILE A 54 9.52 -17.06 5.19
C ILE A 54 8.35 -18.00 5.50
N SER A 55 7.61 -17.71 6.57
CA SER A 55 6.55 -18.60 7.08
C SER A 55 5.15 -18.06 6.82
N LEU A 56 4.32 -18.90 6.22
CA LEU A 56 2.91 -18.66 5.97
C LEU A 56 2.09 -18.82 7.27
N SER A 57 1.32 -17.80 7.63
CA SER A 57 0.25 -17.91 8.64
C SER A 57 -0.94 -17.04 8.25
N THR A 58 -1.97 -17.65 7.67
CA THR A 58 -3.27 -17.03 7.43
C THR A 58 -4.15 -17.23 8.67
N PHE A 59 -4.15 -16.26 9.58
CA PHE A 59 -5.01 -16.31 10.77
C PHE A 59 -6.50 -16.32 10.35
N ARG A 60 -7.10 -17.51 10.36
CA ARG A 60 -8.50 -17.70 10.01
C ARG A 60 -9.35 -17.50 11.27
N GLY A 61 -10.10 -16.40 11.31
CA GLY A 61 -11.06 -16.15 12.38
C GLY A 61 -12.06 -17.30 12.55
N VAL A 62 -12.50 -17.53 13.79
CA VAL A 62 -13.36 -18.65 14.14
C VAL A 62 -14.73 -18.59 13.45
N GLY A 63 -15.07 -19.62 12.69
CA GLY A 63 -16.44 -19.87 12.20
C GLY A 63 -16.76 -19.41 10.78
N ALA A 64 -16.29 -20.14 9.76
CA ALA A 64 -16.91 -20.15 8.42
C ALA A 64 -16.71 -21.52 7.74
N LEU A 65 -17.74 -22.01 7.06
CA LEU A 65 -17.77 -23.31 6.35
C LEU A 65 -17.31 -23.17 4.89
N GLY A 66 -16.99 -24.30 4.24
CA GLY A 66 -16.90 -24.40 2.77
C GLY A 66 -18.28 -24.65 2.11
N PRO A 67 -18.39 -25.21 0.88
CA PRO A 67 -17.32 -25.90 0.11
C PRO A 67 -17.33 -25.74 -1.44
N GLN A 68 -16.30 -26.34 -2.08
CA GLN A 68 -16.28 -27.12 -3.35
C GLN A 68 -16.73 -26.56 -4.73
N ASP A 69 -15.81 -26.72 -5.68
CA ASP A 69 -15.92 -27.25 -7.06
C ASP A 69 -17.10 -26.91 -8.00
N ARG A 70 -16.76 -26.25 -9.11
CA ARG A 70 -16.87 -26.75 -10.51
C ARG A 70 -16.26 -25.71 -11.48
N ALA A 71 -15.83 -25.98 -12.71
CA ALA A 71 -15.26 -27.13 -13.44
C ALA A 71 -15.50 -26.90 -14.95
N ARG A 72 -14.45 -26.43 -15.66
CA ARG A 72 -14.11 -26.78 -17.07
C ARG A 72 -14.92 -26.20 -18.25
N ALA A 73 -14.17 -25.91 -19.34
CA ALA A 73 -14.59 -25.84 -20.76
C ALA A 73 -15.44 -24.61 -21.20
N ASP A 74 -15.34 -24.08 -22.44
CA ASP A 74 -14.34 -24.30 -23.51
C ASP A 74 -14.38 -23.16 -24.58
N ALA A 75 -13.52 -23.26 -25.60
CA ALA A 75 -13.70 -22.75 -26.97
C ALA A 75 -13.53 -21.25 -27.35
N ALA A 76 -12.40 -21.01 -28.03
CA ALA A 76 -12.31 -20.51 -29.41
C ALA A 76 -12.72 -19.06 -29.80
N THR A 77 -11.69 -18.26 -30.04
CA THR A 77 -11.65 -17.03 -30.86
C THR A 77 -12.22 -17.16 -32.27
N PRO A 78 -12.87 -16.11 -32.79
CA PRO A 78 -12.73 -15.73 -34.20
C PRO A 78 -12.14 -14.32 -34.36
N ALA A 79 -11.11 -14.17 -35.20
CA ALA A 79 -10.52 -12.88 -35.55
C ALA A 79 -10.85 -12.50 -36.99
N ARG A 80 -11.21 -11.23 -37.26
CA ARG A 80 -11.06 -10.62 -38.60
C ARG A 80 -11.13 -9.09 -38.63
N THR A 81 -10.01 -8.50 -39.07
CA THR A 81 -9.88 -7.36 -40.01
C THR A 81 -10.69 -6.08 -39.80
N THR A 82 -9.95 -5.00 -39.59
CA THR A 82 -10.31 -3.60 -39.94
C THR A 82 -10.55 -3.42 -41.44
N PRO A 83 -11.21 -2.30 -41.82
CA PRO A 83 -10.55 -1.35 -42.72
C PRO A 83 -10.60 0.11 -42.19
N ALA A 84 -9.93 1.03 -42.89
CA ALA A 84 -9.62 2.38 -42.41
C ALA A 84 -10.64 3.47 -42.80
N SER A 85 -10.56 4.61 -42.10
CA SER A 85 -11.32 5.84 -42.36
C SER A 85 -10.91 6.55 -43.67
N PRO A 86 -11.79 7.44 -44.18
CA PRO A 86 -11.37 8.72 -44.74
C PRO A 86 -11.70 9.86 -43.75
N ALA A 87 -10.92 10.94 -43.80
CA ALA A 87 -11.14 12.15 -43.00
C ALA A 87 -11.93 13.21 -43.79
N THR A 88 -12.72 14.02 -43.08
CA THR A 88 -13.31 15.26 -43.61
C THR A 88 -13.07 16.37 -42.59
N MET A 89 -12.42 17.46 -43.01
CA MET A 89 -12.23 18.64 -42.17
C MET A 89 -13.48 19.53 -42.21
N SER A 90 -13.88 20.07 -41.06
CA SER A 90 -14.78 21.21 -40.99
C SER A 90 -14.39 22.06 -39.78
N SER A 91 -13.99 23.31 -40.02
CA SER A 91 -13.54 24.22 -38.97
C SER A 91 -14.73 24.98 -38.37
N ALA A 92 -14.96 24.81 -37.08
CA ALA A 92 -15.81 25.69 -36.28
C ALA A 92 -15.05 26.08 -35.01
N GLU A 93 -14.83 27.36 -34.82
CA GLU A 93 -14.01 27.92 -33.74
C GLU A 93 -14.88 28.38 -32.56
N THR A 94 -14.43 28.11 -31.33
CA THR A 94 -14.75 28.76 -30.03
C THR A 94 -15.00 27.75 -28.90
N ALA A 95 -13.91 27.23 -28.33
CA ALA A 95 -13.74 26.86 -26.91
C ALA A 95 -12.34 26.24 -26.75
N PRO A 96 -11.61 26.46 -25.64
CA PRO A 96 -10.46 25.61 -25.35
C PRO A 96 -10.94 24.16 -25.17
N PRO A 97 -10.33 23.16 -25.83
CA PRO A 97 -10.74 21.77 -25.65
C PRO A 97 -10.57 21.39 -24.18
N ASN A 98 -11.48 20.56 -23.66
CA ASN A 98 -11.42 20.05 -22.28
C ASN A 98 -10.00 19.59 -21.98
N ALA A 99 -9.35 20.21 -21.00
CA ALA A 99 -8.10 19.71 -20.47
C ALA A 99 -8.39 18.32 -19.88
N SER A 100 -8.00 17.27 -20.61
CA SER A 100 -8.27 15.88 -20.25
C SER A 100 -7.84 15.65 -18.81
N ARG A 101 -8.84 15.56 -17.92
CA ARG A 101 -8.64 15.57 -16.47
C ARG A 101 -7.75 14.38 -16.16
N VAL A 102 -6.52 14.63 -15.67
CA VAL A 102 -5.48 13.61 -15.59
C VAL A 102 -5.98 12.45 -14.72
N GLN A 103 -6.32 11.35 -15.38
CA GLN A 103 -6.77 10.11 -14.76
C GLN A 103 -5.55 9.23 -14.48
N GLY A 104 -5.62 8.45 -13.40
CA GLY A 104 -4.65 7.39 -13.13
C GLY A 104 -4.70 6.26 -14.17
N PRO A 105 -3.84 5.24 -14.01
CA PRO A 105 -3.96 4.01 -14.79
C PRO A 105 -5.33 3.35 -14.55
N ALA A 106 -5.87 2.69 -15.58
CA ALA A 106 -7.13 1.96 -15.48
C ALA A 106 -6.99 0.72 -14.58
N GLU A 107 -5.89 -0.02 -14.73
CA GLU A 107 -5.65 -1.28 -14.05
C GLU A 107 -4.46 -1.15 -13.10
N ALA A 108 -4.45 -1.98 -12.06
CA ALA A 108 -3.26 -2.17 -11.24
C ALA A 108 -2.12 -2.76 -12.10
N PRO A 109 -0.85 -2.51 -11.77
CA PRO A 109 0.25 -3.29 -12.32
C PRO A 109 -0.01 -4.80 -12.09
N PRO A 110 0.43 -5.69 -13.00
CA PRO A 110 0.21 -7.12 -12.85
C PRO A 110 0.79 -7.63 -11.52
N PRO A 111 0.11 -8.57 -10.82
CA PRO A 111 0.62 -9.13 -9.57
C PRO A 111 2.02 -9.73 -9.72
N ARG A 112 2.88 -9.48 -8.72
CA ARG A 112 4.24 -10.02 -8.62
C ARG A 112 4.36 -10.85 -7.34
N GLU A 113 5.19 -11.89 -7.39
CA GLU A 113 5.57 -12.69 -6.22
C GLU A 113 7.09 -12.80 -6.15
N SER A 114 7.75 -11.84 -5.50
CA SER A 114 9.19 -11.90 -5.16
C SER A 114 9.54 -13.07 -4.23
N VAL A 115 8.52 -13.66 -3.58
CA VAL A 115 8.60 -14.87 -2.76
C VAL A 115 7.43 -15.78 -3.20
N PRO A 116 7.69 -17.03 -3.62
CA PRO A 116 6.64 -17.91 -4.15
C PRO A 116 5.44 -18.06 -3.19
N GLY A 117 4.24 -17.79 -3.70
CA GLY A 117 2.99 -17.85 -2.93
C GLY A 117 2.68 -16.61 -2.09
N LEU A 118 3.49 -15.55 -2.16
CA LEU A 118 3.26 -14.29 -1.45
C LEU A 118 3.32 -13.09 -2.42
N LYS A 119 2.17 -12.45 -2.61
CA LYS A 119 1.99 -11.30 -3.50
C LYS A 119 2.62 -10.03 -2.93
N ASP A 120 3.46 -9.40 -3.75
CA ASP A 120 4.05 -8.09 -3.46
C ASP A 120 3.00 -6.97 -3.55
N ASN A 121 3.26 -5.88 -2.84
CA ASN A 121 2.45 -4.68 -2.92
C ASN A 121 2.87 -3.82 -4.12
N VAL A 122 2.57 -4.31 -5.32
CA VAL A 122 3.01 -3.69 -6.59
C VAL A 122 2.57 -2.23 -6.73
N LEU A 123 1.44 -1.84 -6.13
CA LEU A 123 0.95 -0.45 -6.10
C LEU A 123 1.78 0.44 -5.15
N LEU A 124 2.08 -0.03 -3.94
CA LEU A 124 2.96 0.67 -2.99
C LEU A 124 4.38 0.79 -3.55
N HIS A 125 4.93 -0.31 -4.07
CA HIS A 125 6.25 -0.36 -4.69
C HIS A 125 6.36 0.63 -5.86
N ALA A 126 5.35 0.66 -6.75
CA ALA A 126 5.31 1.61 -7.85
C ALA A 126 5.16 3.08 -7.39
N ALA A 127 4.55 3.35 -6.22
CA ALA A 127 4.49 4.70 -5.65
C ALA A 127 5.83 5.13 -5.04
N LEU A 128 6.50 4.24 -4.32
CA LEU A 128 7.85 4.46 -3.77
C LEU A 128 8.87 4.74 -4.89
N ALA A 129 8.77 4.02 -6.01
CA ALA A 129 9.61 4.23 -7.19
C ALA A 129 9.33 5.55 -7.96
N ARG A 130 8.27 6.30 -7.62
CA ARG A 130 7.96 7.63 -8.17
C ARG A 130 8.39 8.79 -7.27
N LEU A 131 8.98 8.51 -6.11
CA LEU A 131 9.40 9.54 -5.17
C LEU A 131 10.58 10.36 -5.69
N SER A 132 10.49 11.68 -5.58
CA SER A 132 11.63 12.58 -5.71
C SER A 132 12.61 12.43 -4.52
N GLU A 133 13.87 12.87 -4.70
CA GLU A 133 14.92 12.81 -3.66
C GLU A 133 14.53 13.45 -2.32
N LYS A 134 13.57 14.39 -2.35
CA LYS A 134 13.02 15.08 -1.19
C LYS A 134 11.48 15.05 -1.29
N PRO A 135 10.84 13.92 -0.92
CA PRO A 135 9.42 13.70 -1.15
C PRO A 135 8.55 14.84 -0.62
N THR A 136 7.73 15.41 -1.50
CA THR A 136 6.70 16.38 -1.08
C THR A 136 5.61 15.70 -0.27
N ALA A 137 4.87 16.47 0.53
CA ALA A 137 3.71 15.96 1.27
C ALA A 137 2.69 15.25 0.34
N ARG A 138 2.52 15.73 -0.90
CA ARG A 138 1.64 15.08 -1.90
C ARG A 138 2.12 13.69 -2.29
N GLU A 139 3.42 13.52 -2.55
CA GLU A 139 4.00 12.22 -2.91
C GLU A 139 3.85 11.21 -1.75
N LEU A 140 4.10 11.66 -0.51
CA LEU A 140 3.88 10.83 0.68
C LEU A 140 2.41 10.45 0.90
N LEU A 141 1.46 11.30 0.47
CA LEU A 141 0.02 10.98 0.51
C LEU A 141 -0.40 9.98 -0.57
N ASP A 142 0.23 9.96 -1.76
CA ASP A 142 0.02 8.86 -2.73
C ASP A 142 0.64 7.55 -2.22
N VAL A 143 1.82 7.58 -1.58
CA VAL A 143 2.38 6.40 -0.90
C VAL A 143 1.45 5.92 0.22
N ALA A 144 0.87 6.81 1.04
CA ALA A 144 -0.12 6.43 2.05
C ALA A 144 -1.41 5.83 1.43
N ARG A 145 -1.88 6.37 0.30
CA ARG A 145 -3.03 5.87 -0.46
C ARG A 145 -2.81 4.46 -1.02
N GLN A 146 -1.58 4.13 -1.42
CA GLN A 146 -1.21 2.80 -1.92
C GLN A 146 -0.80 1.83 -0.80
N LEU A 147 -0.29 2.33 0.34
CA LEU A 147 -0.05 1.52 1.54
C LEU A 147 -1.35 0.91 2.09
N LEU A 148 -2.49 1.61 1.95
CA LEU A 148 -3.82 1.08 2.30
C LEU A 148 -4.27 -0.10 1.40
N GLN A 149 -3.40 -0.73 0.61
CA GLN A 149 -3.79 -1.78 -0.34
C GLN A 149 -2.95 -3.03 -0.09
N ASN A 150 -3.52 -4.21 -0.38
CA ASN A 150 -2.82 -5.50 -0.33
C ASN A 150 -2.14 -5.81 1.04
N HIS A 151 -1.00 -6.48 0.98
CA HIS A 151 -0.19 -6.88 2.13
C HIS A 151 1.09 -6.04 2.20
N VAL A 152 1.79 -6.08 3.33
CA VAL A 152 3.20 -5.68 3.45
C VAL A 152 3.97 -6.76 4.20
N PHE A 153 5.28 -6.84 3.98
CA PHE A 153 6.14 -7.79 4.66
C PHE A 153 6.71 -7.15 5.94
N LEU A 154 6.73 -7.90 7.03
CA LEU A 154 7.36 -7.56 8.29
C LEU A 154 8.56 -8.46 8.52
N ARG A 155 9.69 -7.90 8.97
CA ARG A 155 10.85 -8.68 9.44
C ARG A 155 10.72 -8.96 10.92
N VAL A 156 10.87 -10.23 11.29
CA VAL A 156 10.78 -10.75 12.66
C VAL A 156 12.14 -11.32 13.06
N ARG A 157 12.61 -11.08 14.28
CA ARG A 157 13.85 -11.71 14.78
C ARG A 157 13.60 -13.15 15.23
N GLY A 158 14.43 -14.10 14.77
CA GLY A 158 14.19 -15.54 14.97
C GLY A 158 13.04 -16.08 14.09
N ASP A 159 12.54 -17.27 14.41
CA ASP A 159 11.46 -17.94 13.67
C ASP A 159 10.06 -17.45 14.12
N ALA A 160 9.41 -16.68 13.25
CA ALA A 160 8.04 -16.21 13.44
C ALA A 160 7.02 -17.36 13.58
N ARG A 161 7.25 -18.52 12.97
CA ARG A 161 6.32 -19.66 13.03
C ARG A 161 6.36 -20.33 14.40
N ALA A 162 7.54 -20.58 14.95
CA ALA A 162 7.70 -21.06 16.32
C ALA A 162 7.07 -20.07 17.31
N LEU A 163 7.38 -18.77 17.19
CA LEU A 163 6.83 -17.73 18.08
C LEU A 163 5.29 -17.65 18.03
N LEU A 164 4.69 -17.70 16.83
CA LEU A 164 3.23 -17.73 16.68
C LEU A 164 2.60 -19.03 17.21
N ALA A 165 3.25 -20.19 17.02
CA ALA A 165 2.77 -21.47 17.55
C ALA A 165 2.84 -21.52 19.09
N GLU A 166 3.80 -20.82 19.69
CA GLU A 166 3.93 -20.62 21.13
C GLU A 166 3.04 -19.49 21.69
N GLY A 167 2.28 -18.78 20.83
CA GLY A 167 1.43 -17.66 21.23
C GLY A 167 2.17 -16.40 21.70
N LYS A 168 3.46 -16.27 21.35
CA LYS A 168 4.31 -15.12 21.71
C LYS A 168 4.12 -13.96 20.76
N GLU A 169 4.35 -12.74 21.27
CA GLU A 169 4.45 -11.55 20.41
C GLU A 169 5.64 -11.66 19.45
N LEU A 170 5.49 -11.15 18.23
CA LEU A 170 6.56 -11.13 17.25
C LEU A 170 7.52 -9.98 17.53
N PRO A 171 8.84 -10.22 17.70
CA PRO A 171 9.84 -9.16 17.79
C PRO A 171 10.06 -8.53 16.41
N LEU A 172 9.16 -7.59 16.07
CA LEU A 172 9.20 -6.85 14.81
C LEU A 172 10.42 -5.93 14.73
N ALA A 173 11.00 -5.82 13.54
CA ALA A 173 12.10 -4.91 13.31
C ALA A 173 11.64 -3.44 13.42
N VAL A 174 12.42 -2.63 14.16
CA VAL A 174 12.17 -1.20 14.40
C VAL A 174 13.40 -0.36 14.09
N ALA A 175 13.19 0.84 13.55
CA ALA A 175 14.19 1.88 13.43
C ALA A 175 13.96 2.95 14.50
N LYS A 176 15.03 3.49 15.10
CA LYS A 176 14.95 4.59 16.07
C LYS A 176 15.46 5.91 15.48
N ARG A 177 14.82 7.01 15.85
CA ARG A 177 15.22 8.37 15.46
C ARG A 177 15.14 9.29 16.68
N GLY A 178 16.23 9.41 17.42
CA GLY A 178 16.16 9.92 18.79
C GLY A 178 15.29 8.98 19.62
N ASP A 179 14.30 9.52 20.32
CA ASP A 179 13.35 8.75 21.13
C ASP A 179 12.20 8.11 20.30
N GLU A 180 11.96 8.59 19.07
CA GLU A 180 10.92 8.05 18.20
C GLU A 180 11.26 6.63 17.69
N GLN A 181 10.24 5.77 17.61
CA GLN A 181 10.36 4.40 17.09
C GLN A 181 9.44 4.21 15.88
N PHE A 182 10.01 3.79 14.76
CA PHE A 182 9.30 3.52 13.50
C PHE A 182 9.33 2.03 13.22
N MET A 183 8.18 1.42 12.95
CA MET A 183 8.10 0.01 12.57
C MET A 183 8.58 -0.15 11.12
N LEU A 184 9.47 -1.13 10.89
CA LEU A 184 10.00 -1.43 9.55
C LEU A 184 9.04 -2.33 8.79
N VAL A 185 8.60 -1.86 7.62
CA VAL A 185 7.69 -2.60 6.72
C VAL A 185 8.26 -2.58 5.30
N TYR A 186 7.97 -3.61 4.51
CA TYR A 186 8.51 -3.75 3.16
C TYR A 186 7.42 -3.96 2.12
N SER A 187 7.56 -3.33 0.95
CA SER A 187 6.59 -3.40 -0.16
C SER A 187 6.64 -4.74 -0.91
N SER A 188 7.81 -5.39 -0.93
CA SER A 188 8.04 -6.65 -1.63
C SER A 188 9.00 -7.57 -0.88
N GLY A 189 9.03 -8.84 -1.28
CA GLY A 189 10.05 -9.79 -0.83
C GLY A 189 11.48 -9.35 -1.20
N GLU A 190 11.65 -8.75 -2.39
CA GLU A 190 12.94 -8.20 -2.85
C GLU A 190 13.42 -7.03 -1.96
N ALA A 191 12.53 -6.13 -1.56
CA ALA A 191 12.88 -5.01 -0.67
C ALA A 191 13.30 -5.48 0.74
N LEU A 192 12.69 -6.57 1.23
CA LEU A 192 13.09 -7.22 2.48
C LEU A 192 14.45 -7.92 2.34
N GLN A 193 14.69 -8.66 1.25
CA GLN A 193 15.98 -9.29 0.99
C GLN A 193 17.10 -8.24 0.93
N ALA A 194 16.88 -7.14 0.22
CA ALA A 194 17.83 -6.02 0.17
C ALA A 194 18.14 -5.43 1.57
N ALA A 195 17.17 -5.41 2.48
CA ALA A 195 17.40 -4.96 3.85
C ALA A 195 18.23 -5.93 4.69
N VAL A 196 18.01 -7.25 4.54
CA VAL A 196 18.84 -8.29 5.20
C VAL A 196 20.27 -8.28 4.66
N GLN A 197 20.46 -8.04 3.35
CA GLN A 197 21.79 -7.87 2.77
C GLN A 197 22.50 -6.59 3.27
N ALA A 198 21.75 -5.51 3.50
CA ALA A 198 22.31 -4.23 3.94
C ALA A 198 22.74 -4.19 5.42
N ASP A 199 22.16 -5.03 6.29
CA ASP A 199 22.50 -5.07 7.72
C ASP A 199 23.04 -6.43 8.24
N GLY A 200 23.09 -7.45 7.38
CA GLY A 200 23.63 -8.78 7.69
C GLY A 200 22.79 -9.63 8.66
N GLN A 201 21.57 -9.22 9.00
CA GLN A 201 20.76 -9.89 10.03
C GLN A 201 20.00 -11.11 9.47
N ALA A 202 20.76 -12.15 9.09
CA ALA A 202 20.24 -13.41 8.58
C ALA A 202 19.41 -14.21 9.61
N ASP A 203 19.60 -13.97 10.93
CA ASP A 203 18.81 -14.56 12.02
C ASP A 203 17.38 -13.95 12.14
N THR A 204 16.73 -13.76 11.00
CA THR A 204 15.39 -13.19 10.87
C THR A 204 14.51 -14.03 9.96
N SER A 205 13.20 -13.92 10.17
CA SER A 205 12.18 -14.49 9.30
C SER A 205 11.24 -13.39 8.81
N ALA A 206 10.42 -13.70 7.81
CA ALA A 206 9.41 -12.77 7.31
C ALA A 206 7.99 -13.30 7.56
N VAL A 207 7.06 -12.36 7.79
CA VAL A 207 5.62 -12.60 7.66
C VAL A 207 5.01 -11.54 6.75
N ALA A 208 4.23 -11.97 5.75
CA ALA A 208 3.35 -11.07 5.02
C ALA A 208 2.07 -10.86 5.85
N GLN A 209 1.59 -9.62 5.97
CA GLN A 209 0.38 -9.26 6.72
C GLN A 209 -0.46 -8.25 5.93
N PRO A 210 -1.81 -8.29 6.00
CA PRO A 210 -2.67 -7.28 5.39
C PRO A 210 -2.29 -5.89 5.91
N ALA A 211 -2.09 -4.91 5.03
CA ALA A 211 -1.53 -3.61 5.44
C ALA A 211 -2.42 -2.90 6.50
N LEU A 212 -3.74 -3.11 6.43
CA LEU A 212 -4.71 -2.63 7.42
C LEU A 212 -4.52 -3.24 8.83
N ALA A 213 -4.10 -4.51 8.91
CA ALA A 213 -3.79 -5.16 10.19
C ALA A 213 -2.48 -4.61 10.78
N VAL A 214 -1.47 -4.40 9.93
CA VAL A 214 -0.20 -3.77 10.30
C VAL A 214 -0.41 -2.35 10.81
N LEU A 215 -1.25 -1.55 10.14
CA LEU A 215 -1.63 -0.21 10.59
C LEU A 215 -2.38 -0.23 11.92
N ARG A 216 -3.32 -1.16 12.13
CA ARG A 216 -4.02 -1.31 13.42
C ARG A 216 -3.08 -1.69 14.56
N HIS A 217 -2.14 -2.61 14.34
CA HIS A 217 -1.09 -2.93 15.31
C HIS A 217 -0.18 -1.71 15.58
N MET A 218 0.21 -0.97 14.55
CA MET A 218 1.01 0.25 14.69
C MET A 218 0.32 1.31 15.56
N MET A 219 -1.00 1.47 15.43
CA MET A 219 -1.78 2.43 16.23
C MET A 219 -1.95 2.00 17.69
N ALA A 220 -2.05 0.70 17.95
CA ALA A 220 -2.11 0.14 19.31
C ALA A 220 -0.74 0.17 20.02
N GLY A 221 0.36 0.12 19.28
CA GLY A 221 1.72 0.18 19.80
C GLY A 221 2.29 1.59 20.00
N PRO A 222 3.49 1.71 20.61
CA PRO A 222 4.16 2.98 20.93
C PRO A 222 4.87 3.63 19.72
N TYR A 223 4.44 3.32 18.50
CA TYR A 223 5.18 3.67 17.28
C TYR A 223 4.82 5.07 16.77
N ALA A 224 5.84 5.84 16.40
CA ALA A 224 5.72 7.18 15.80
C ALA A 224 5.32 7.14 14.31
N GLY A 225 5.34 5.97 13.68
CA GLY A 225 4.96 5.77 12.28
C GLY A 225 5.56 4.50 11.67
N LEU A 226 5.57 4.45 10.34
CA LEU A 226 6.22 3.39 9.56
C LEU A 226 7.44 3.93 8.81
N LEU A 227 8.48 3.10 8.70
CA LEU A 227 9.56 3.26 7.73
C LEU A 227 9.44 2.15 6.69
N ILE A 228 9.07 2.54 5.47
CA ILE A 228 8.80 1.66 4.34
C ILE A 228 10.06 1.52 3.48
N ASP A 229 10.46 0.28 3.17
CA ASP A 229 11.60 -0.06 2.33
C ASP A 229 12.92 0.63 2.75
N GLY A 230 13.14 0.79 4.06
CA GLY A 230 14.13 1.72 4.62
C GLY A 230 15.59 1.53 4.16
N ALA A 231 15.96 0.35 3.66
CA ALA A 231 17.27 0.05 3.08
C ALA A 231 17.45 0.52 1.62
N ALA A 232 16.36 0.80 0.89
CA ALA A 232 16.42 1.27 -0.49
C ALA A 232 17.00 2.69 -0.58
N ALA A 233 17.88 2.94 -1.54
CA ALA A 233 18.58 4.22 -1.67
C ALA A 233 17.65 5.39 -2.04
N GLN A 234 16.69 5.17 -2.95
CA GLN A 234 15.80 6.22 -3.47
C GLN A 234 14.30 5.84 -3.48
N ALA A 235 13.92 4.61 -3.13
CA ALA A 235 12.53 4.13 -3.14
C ALA A 235 12.04 3.78 -1.72
N ARG A 236 12.12 4.73 -0.79
CA ARG A 236 11.74 4.55 0.63
C ARG A 236 10.95 5.73 1.17
N ALA A 237 10.09 5.49 2.16
CA ALA A 237 9.26 6.53 2.77
C ALA A 237 9.19 6.39 4.30
N VAL A 238 9.15 7.52 5.00
CA VAL A 238 8.68 7.59 6.39
C VAL A 238 7.26 8.14 6.36
N LEU A 239 6.30 7.40 6.90
CA LEU A 239 4.92 7.86 7.08
C LEU A 239 4.64 8.02 8.58
N PRO A 240 4.58 9.26 9.10
CA PRO A 240 4.29 9.53 10.51
C PRO A 240 2.87 9.08 10.91
N ARG A 241 2.71 8.72 12.18
CA ARG A 241 1.41 8.38 12.79
C ARG A 241 0.34 9.43 12.50
N ALA A 242 0.67 10.71 12.61
CA ALA A 242 -0.24 11.83 12.33
C ALA A 242 -0.80 11.88 10.89
N VAL A 243 -0.19 11.18 9.93
CA VAL A 243 -0.72 11.01 8.56
C VAL A 243 -1.56 9.73 8.45
N LEU A 244 -1.09 8.66 9.10
CA LEU A 244 -1.70 7.33 9.03
C LEU A 244 -2.97 7.18 9.88
N GLU A 245 -3.07 7.91 10.99
CA GLU A 245 -4.17 7.85 11.96
C GLU A 245 -5.48 8.43 11.41
N PRO A 246 -5.54 9.65 10.84
CA PRO A 246 -6.74 10.14 10.17
C PRO A 246 -7.09 9.33 8.92
N ALA A 247 -6.09 8.77 8.21
CA ALA A 247 -6.33 7.91 7.07
C ALA A 247 -7.00 6.58 7.47
N LEU A 248 -6.53 5.95 8.55
CA LEU A 248 -7.12 4.73 9.10
C LEU A 248 -8.53 4.96 9.67
N ALA A 249 -8.75 6.08 10.36
CA ALA A 249 -10.05 6.46 10.92
C ALA A 249 -11.13 6.72 9.84
N GLN A 250 -10.71 7.05 8.62
CA GLN A 250 -11.60 7.33 7.48
C GLN A 250 -11.76 6.13 6.53
N ALA A 251 -11.08 5.01 6.75
CA ALA A 251 -11.12 3.85 5.85
C ALA A 251 -12.36 2.96 6.03
N ASP A 252 -12.86 2.37 4.94
CA ASP A 252 -13.79 1.22 5.01
C ASP A 252 -13.13 0.09 5.82
N PRO A 253 -13.77 -0.50 6.84
CA PRO A 253 -13.09 -1.40 7.79
C PRO A 253 -12.53 -2.70 7.19
N GLN A 254 -12.90 -3.04 5.97
CA GLN A 254 -12.39 -4.16 5.17
C GLN A 254 -11.81 -3.72 3.81
N LEU A 255 -11.75 -2.40 3.53
CA LEU A 255 -11.20 -1.80 2.31
C LEU A 255 -11.75 -2.41 1.00
N ARG A 256 -13.06 -2.69 0.96
CA ARG A 256 -13.68 -3.56 -0.08
C ARG A 256 -13.49 -3.03 -1.50
N VAL A 257 -13.89 -1.78 -1.76
CA VAL A 257 -13.72 -1.14 -3.07
C VAL A 257 -12.23 -1.06 -3.46
N LYS A 258 -11.39 -0.58 -2.54
CA LYS A 258 -9.95 -0.41 -2.74
C LYS A 258 -9.25 -1.73 -3.09
N THR A 259 -9.62 -2.81 -2.41
CA THR A 259 -9.10 -4.17 -2.67
C THR A 259 -9.61 -4.73 -4.00
N ALA A 260 -10.86 -4.46 -4.37
CA ALA A 260 -11.42 -4.87 -5.67
C ALA A 260 -10.77 -4.15 -6.85
N LEU A 261 -10.39 -2.87 -6.70
CA LEU A 261 -9.68 -2.10 -7.72
C LEU A 261 -8.19 -2.49 -7.84
N ALA A 262 -7.58 -2.97 -6.74
CA ALA A 262 -6.22 -3.50 -6.71
C ALA A 262 -6.08 -4.93 -7.28
N ALA A 263 -7.20 -5.62 -7.51
CA ALA A 263 -7.23 -7.00 -8.00
C ALA A 263 -7.14 -7.08 -9.54
N GLU A 264 -6.89 -8.29 -10.03
CA GLU A 264 -7.06 -8.62 -11.44
C GLU A 264 -8.55 -8.51 -11.82
N ARG A 265 -8.85 -7.80 -12.92
CA ARG A 265 -10.22 -7.57 -13.37
C ARG A 265 -10.83 -8.84 -13.99
N THR A 266 -12.07 -9.12 -13.65
CA THR A 266 -12.92 -10.16 -14.23
C THR A 266 -14.22 -9.54 -14.78
N PRO A 267 -15.00 -10.25 -15.61
CA PRO A 267 -16.31 -9.76 -16.08
C PRO A 267 -17.27 -9.37 -14.93
N GLU A 268 -17.13 -10.00 -13.77
CA GLU A 268 -17.96 -9.79 -12.58
C GLU A 268 -17.51 -8.59 -11.73
N THR A 269 -16.33 -8.00 -11.97
CA THR A 269 -15.77 -6.94 -11.11
C THR A 269 -16.67 -5.71 -11.04
N ALA A 270 -17.28 -5.29 -12.16
CA ALA A 270 -18.19 -4.14 -12.19
C ALA A 270 -19.48 -4.40 -11.38
N ALA A 271 -20.05 -5.60 -11.44
CA ALA A 271 -21.24 -5.99 -10.67
C ALA A 271 -20.94 -6.13 -9.17
N SER A 272 -19.81 -6.76 -8.84
CA SER A 272 -19.32 -6.88 -7.46
C SER A 272 -19.04 -5.49 -6.85
N LEU A 273 -18.50 -4.56 -7.65
CA LEU A 273 -18.28 -3.19 -7.21
C LEU A 273 -19.59 -2.41 -7.05
N ALA A 274 -20.57 -2.57 -7.95
CA ALA A 274 -21.89 -1.95 -7.81
C ALA A 274 -22.60 -2.39 -6.51
N GLN A 275 -22.55 -3.68 -6.16
CA GLN A 275 -23.05 -4.16 -4.87
C GLN A 275 -22.29 -3.52 -3.70
N THR A 276 -20.95 -3.53 -3.76
CA THR A 276 -20.10 -2.95 -2.71
C THR A 276 -20.39 -1.47 -2.47
N LEU A 277 -20.57 -0.67 -3.53
CA LEU A 277 -20.91 0.76 -3.46
C LEU A 277 -22.28 1.03 -2.82
N SER A 278 -23.17 0.02 -2.71
CA SER A 278 -24.43 0.14 -1.97
C SER A 278 -24.25 0.00 -0.44
N GLU A 279 -23.07 -0.44 0.01
CA GLU A 279 -22.78 -0.83 1.39
C GLU A 279 -21.55 -0.14 2.04
N THR A 280 -20.68 0.51 1.26
CA THR A 280 -19.43 1.12 1.75
C THR A 280 -19.55 2.63 1.98
N PRO A 281 -18.74 3.21 2.91
CA PRO A 281 -18.42 4.62 2.86
C PRO A 281 -17.82 4.99 1.49
N ILE A 282 -18.26 6.11 0.92
CA ILE A 282 -17.75 6.66 -0.33
C ILE A 282 -17.51 8.16 -0.16
N TRP A 283 -16.65 8.71 -1.00
CA TRP A 283 -16.40 10.16 -1.05
C TRP A 283 -16.63 10.68 -2.46
N VAL A 284 -17.00 11.95 -2.53
CA VAL A 284 -17.04 12.71 -3.78
C VAL A 284 -16.09 13.90 -3.69
N ALA A 285 -15.41 14.18 -4.80
CA ALA A 285 -14.55 15.35 -4.90
C ALA A 285 -15.43 16.59 -5.17
N VAL A 286 -15.41 17.57 -4.27
CA VAL A 286 -16.26 18.77 -4.37
C VAL A 286 -15.43 20.04 -4.51
N ARG A 287 -15.96 21.00 -5.28
CA ARG A 287 -15.39 22.34 -5.44
C ARG A 287 -16.45 23.40 -5.22
N GLU A 288 -16.06 24.49 -4.60
CA GLU A 288 -16.91 25.67 -4.47
C GLU A 288 -16.85 26.47 -5.76
N ASN A 289 -17.96 26.54 -6.48
CA ASN A 289 -18.09 27.31 -7.70
C ASN A 289 -18.77 28.63 -7.36
N THR A 290 -18.01 29.72 -7.40
CA THR A 290 -18.55 31.08 -7.33
C THR A 290 -19.23 31.41 -8.67
N PRO A 291 -20.57 31.58 -8.73
CA PRO A 291 -21.24 31.98 -9.96
C PRO A 291 -20.93 33.44 -10.30
N ALA A 292 -20.98 33.81 -11.58
CA ALA A 292 -20.63 35.15 -12.05
C ALA A 292 -21.55 36.26 -11.49
N ASP A 293 -22.84 35.94 -11.26
CA ASP A 293 -23.91 36.92 -11.06
C ASP A 293 -24.42 36.97 -9.62
N GLY A 294 -23.52 37.16 -8.64
CA GLY A 294 -23.86 37.50 -7.24
C GLY A 294 -24.68 36.47 -6.43
N GLN A 295 -24.96 35.29 -7.00
CA GLN A 295 -25.66 34.20 -6.33
C GLN A 295 -24.75 33.53 -5.30
N ALA A 296 -25.36 32.88 -4.30
CA ALA A 296 -24.61 32.09 -3.31
C ALA A 296 -23.71 31.04 -4.00
N PRO A 297 -22.48 30.81 -3.49
CA PRO A 297 -21.56 29.83 -4.06
C PRO A 297 -22.20 28.44 -4.04
N ARG A 298 -22.04 27.70 -5.14
CA ARG A 298 -22.62 26.35 -5.28
C ARG A 298 -21.52 25.31 -5.21
N MET A 299 -21.70 24.29 -4.38
CA MET A 299 -20.79 23.13 -4.35
C MET A 299 -21.04 22.28 -5.59
N GLY A 300 -20.10 22.31 -6.54
CA GLY A 300 -20.06 21.41 -7.68
C GLY A 300 -19.39 20.09 -7.29
N ILE A 301 -20.01 18.97 -7.67
CA ILE A 301 -19.39 17.66 -7.55
C ILE A 301 -18.58 17.37 -8.83
N ALA A 302 -17.48 16.66 -8.66
CA ALA A 302 -16.62 16.22 -9.74
C ALA A 302 -17.31 15.22 -10.68
N GLU A 303 -17.24 15.51 -11.98
CA GLU A 303 -17.65 14.60 -13.06
C GLU A 303 -16.47 14.32 -14.00
N ALA A 304 -16.52 13.15 -14.63
CA ALA A 304 -15.72 12.79 -15.78
C ALA A 304 -16.59 12.74 -17.05
N ARG A 305 -15.97 13.00 -18.20
CA ARG A 305 -16.55 12.73 -19.51
C ARG A 305 -15.66 11.76 -20.26
N THR A 306 -16.25 10.72 -20.82
CA THR A 306 -15.54 9.75 -21.65
C THR A 306 -15.32 10.29 -23.07
N ALA A 307 -14.49 9.62 -23.88
CA ALA A 307 -14.25 10.01 -25.28
C ALA A 307 -15.53 9.89 -26.15
N ASP A 308 -16.42 8.95 -25.82
CA ASP A 308 -17.76 8.78 -26.38
C ASP A 308 -18.83 9.71 -25.77
N GLY A 309 -18.43 10.64 -24.89
CA GLY A 309 -19.27 11.74 -24.39
C GLY A 309 -20.17 11.43 -23.19
N ARG A 310 -20.19 10.18 -22.69
CA ARG A 310 -20.92 9.80 -21.46
C ARG A 310 -20.47 10.67 -20.29
N ARG A 311 -21.42 11.10 -19.45
CA ARG A 311 -21.16 11.77 -18.17
C ARG A 311 -21.13 10.73 -17.05
N LEU A 312 -20.08 10.77 -16.23
CA LEU A 312 -19.88 9.89 -15.10
C LEU A 312 -19.63 10.71 -13.84
N LEU A 313 -20.26 10.36 -12.72
CA LEU A 313 -19.95 10.96 -11.43
C LEU A 313 -18.62 10.39 -10.90
N GLU A 314 -17.69 11.23 -10.45
CA GLU A 314 -16.44 10.74 -9.85
C GLU A 314 -16.66 10.40 -8.36
N VAL A 315 -16.51 9.11 -8.03
CA VAL A 315 -16.66 8.57 -6.67
C VAL A 315 -15.37 7.90 -6.22
N TYR A 316 -15.14 7.89 -4.91
CA TYR A 316 -13.86 7.52 -4.31
C TYR A 316 -14.06 6.59 -3.12
N SER A 317 -13.08 5.71 -2.89
CA SER A 317 -13.03 4.76 -1.77
C SER A 317 -12.15 5.22 -0.60
N HIS A 318 -11.45 6.34 -0.77
CA HIS A 318 -10.72 7.00 0.30
C HIS A 318 -10.47 8.48 0.00
N PRO A 319 -10.56 9.39 0.98
CA PRO A 319 -10.34 10.83 0.73
C PRO A 319 -8.90 11.15 0.29
N LEU A 320 -7.91 10.28 0.57
CA LEU A 320 -6.55 10.42 0.03
C LEU A 320 -6.50 10.33 -1.50
N GLU A 321 -7.45 9.66 -2.15
CA GLU A 321 -7.54 9.58 -3.63
C GLU A 321 -7.83 10.96 -4.22
N ILE A 322 -8.76 11.69 -3.61
CA ILE A 322 -9.14 13.05 -4.01
C ILE A 322 -7.96 14.02 -3.81
N VAL A 323 -7.22 13.87 -2.70
CA VAL A 323 -6.06 14.72 -2.39
C VAL A 323 -4.86 14.40 -3.30
N ALA A 324 -4.60 13.12 -3.60
CA ALA A 324 -3.50 12.69 -4.48
C ALA A 324 -3.62 13.27 -5.91
N MET A 325 -4.85 13.43 -6.41
CA MET A 325 -5.14 14.06 -7.72
C MET A 325 -4.68 15.51 -7.82
N ALA A 326 -4.42 16.20 -6.70
CA ALA A 326 -3.92 17.58 -6.64
C ALA A 326 -4.71 18.64 -7.43
N ARG A 327 -5.97 18.36 -7.79
CA ARG A 327 -6.82 19.27 -8.58
C ARG A 327 -7.30 20.49 -7.78
N GLY A 328 -7.15 20.48 -6.46
CA GLY A 328 -7.75 21.47 -5.54
C GLY A 328 -9.21 21.17 -5.17
N ASP A 329 -9.68 19.95 -5.40
CA ASP A 329 -10.99 19.50 -4.92
C ASP A 329 -10.91 19.13 -3.43
N ARG A 330 -11.96 19.40 -2.65
CA ARG A 330 -12.10 18.96 -1.26
C ARG A 330 -12.77 17.58 -1.22
N PRO A 331 -12.33 16.63 -0.39
CA PRO A 331 -13.07 15.39 -0.17
C PRO A 331 -14.33 15.65 0.68
N MET A 332 -15.49 15.19 0.21
CA MET A 332 -16.73 15.21 0.98
C MET A 332 -17.25 13.79 1.17
N PRO A 333 -17.54 13.35 2.41
CA PRO A 333 -18.22 12.08 2.65
C PRO A 333 -19.58 12.06 1.96
N PHE A 334 -19.92 10.92 1.37
CA PHE A 334 -21.17 10.72 0.64
C PHE A 334 -21.72 9.35 1.04
N THR A 335 -23.04 9.23 1.22
CA THR A 335 -23.67 7.96 1.58
C THR A 335 -24.11 7.20 0.32
N PRO A 336 -24.19 5.85 0.36
CA PRO A 336 -24.78 5.07 -0.71
C PRO A 336 -26.19 5.55 -1.11
N ALA A 337 -27.01 5.95 -0.15
CA ALA A 337 -28.35 6.50 -0.41
C ALA A 337 -28.32 7.87 -1.12
N GLN A 338 -27.35 8.74 -0.80
CA GLN A 338 -27.12 9.99 -1.55
C GLN A 338 -26.61 9.70 -2.97
N LEU A 339 -25.81 8.66 -3.19
CA LEU A 339 -25.42 8.22 -4.54
C LEU A 339 -26.61 7.68 -5.33
N GLY A 340 -27.44 6.83 -4.71
CA GLY A 340 -28.71 6.37 -5.28
C GLY A 340 -29.61 7.54 -5.68
N LYS A 341 -29.79 8.52 -4.80
CA LYS A 341 -30.56 9.74 -5.09
C LYS A 341 -29.94 10.56 -6.22
N ALA A 342 -28.64 10.85 -6.18
CA ALA A 342 -27.97 11.65 -7.21
C ALA A 342 -28.09 11.02 -8.60
N LEU A 343 -27.97 9.69 -8.69
CA LEU A 343 -28.19 8.95 -9.94
C LEU A 343 -29.66 8.98 -10.38
N ARG A 344 -30.63 8.93 -9.46
CA ARG A 344 -32.07 9.07 -9.77
C ARG A 344 -32.43 10.48 -10.26
N ASP A 345 -31.95 11.52 -9.57
CA ASP A 345 -32.17 12.94 -9.89
C ASP A 345 -31.55 13.33 -11.25
N HIS A 346 -30.40 12.73 -11.59
CA HIS A 346 -29.66 12.96 -12.82
C HIS A 346 -29.70 11.73 -13.76
N PRO A 347 -30.79 11.54 -14.53
CA PRO A 347 -30.92 10.44 -15.48
C PRO A 347 -29.90 10.50 -16.62
N GLU A 348 -29.27 11.65 -16.86
CA GLU A 348 -28.24 11.86 -17.87
C GLU A 348 -26.82 11.43 -17.43
N LEU A 349 -26.64 11.04 -16.15
CA LEU A 349 -25.44 10.33 -15.71
C LEU A 349 -25.50 8.88 -16.18
N SER A 350 -24.52 8.51 -17.00
CA SER A 350 -24.39 7.18 -17.61
C SER A 350 -23.80 6.12 -16.67
N GLY A 351 -23.34 6.52 -15.48
CA GLY A 351 -22.70 5.65 -14.49
C GLY A 351 -21.80 6.44 -13.53
N VAL A 352 -20.88 5.75 -12.88
CA VAL A 352 -19.83 6.34 -12.02
C VAL A 352 -18.44 5.97 -12.52
N LEU A 353 -17.46 6.83 -12.23
CA LEU A 353 -16.02 6.55 -12.32
C LEU A 353 -15.47 6.42 -10.90
N VAL A 354 -15.02 5.23 -10.53
CA VAL A 354 -14.50 4.92 -9.19
C VAL A 354 -12.98 5.08 -9.16
N ASP A 355 -12.44 5.76 -8.13
CA ASP A 355 -11.03 6.16 -7.94
C ASP A 355 -10.33 6.64 -9.23
N ALA A 356 -10.68 7.85 -9.67
CA ALA A 356 -10.02 8.49 -10.82
C ALA A 356 -8.49 8.70 -10.65
N ALA A 357 -7.91 8.47 -9.46
CA ALA A 357 -6.46 8.50 -9.21
C ALA A 357 -5.75 7.17 -9.51
N GLY A 358 -6.51 6.12 -9.87
CA GLY A 358 -6.00 4.84 -10.37
C GLY A 358 -5.58 3.86 -9.26
N PRO A 359 -5.94 2.56 -9.36
CA PRO A 359 -6.69 1.93 -10.46
C PRO A 359 -8.16 2.36 -10.50
N TRP A 360 -8.66 2.78 -11.66
CA TRP A 360 -10.05 3.23 -11.81
C TRP A 360 -10.97 2.16 -12.37
N LEU A 361 -12.27 2.25 -12.11
CA LEU A 361 -13.28 1.47 -12.84
C LEU A 361 -14.51 2.30 -13.18
N ILE A 362 -15.01 2.17 -14.41
CA ILE A 362 -16.32 2.70 -14.80
C ILE A 362 -17.35 1.63 -14.45
N VAL A 363 -18.40 2.02 -13.72
CA VAL A 363 -19.56 1.17 -13.46
C VAL A 363 -20.76 1.85 -14.11
N ASP A 364 -21.26 1.26 -15.19
CA ASP A 364 -22.37 1.79 -15.97
C ASP A 364 -23.70 1.73 -15.20
N ARG A 365 -24.62 2.64 -15.54
CA ARG A 365 -25.88 2.89 -14.84
C ARG A 365 -26.72 1.63 -14.63
N ASP A 366 -26.78 0.76 -15.63
CA ASP A 366 -27.59 -0.47 -15.58
C ASP A 366 -27.02 -1.50 -14.57
N THR A 367 -25.71 -1.46 -14.33
CA THR A 367 -25.03 -2.27 -13.29
C THR A 367 -25.27 -1.70 -11.89
N LEU A 368 -25.52 -0.39 -11.76
CA LEU A 368 -25.77 0.30 -10.49
C LEU A 368 -27.19 0.07 -9.91
N ALA A 369 -27.93 -0.93 -10.39
CA ALA A 369 -29.25 -1.30 -9.87
C ALA A 369 -29.31 -1.46 -8.33
N PRO A 370 -28.32 -2.07 -7.63
CA PRO A 370 -28.33 -2.13 -6.15
C PRO A 370 -28.30 -0.76 -5.48
N VAL A 371 -27.54 0.19 -6.05
CA VAL A 371 -27.41 1.58 -5.54
C VAL A 371 -28.66 2.40 -5.88
N LEU A 372 -29.21 2.24 -7.09
CA LEU A 372 -30.44 2.90 -7.53
C LEU A 372 -31.68 2.45 -6.73
N ALA A 373 -31.68 1.22 -6.19
CA ALA A 373 -32.73 0.65 -5.36
C ALA A 373 -32.70 1.10 -3.88
N LEU A 374 -31.63 1.77 -3.43
CA LEU A 374 -31.54 2.30 -2.07
C LEU A 374 -32.62 3.37 -1.83
N PRO A 375 -33.16 3.49 -0.60
CA PRO A 375 -34.16 4.50 -0.28
C PRO A 375 -33.63 5.92 -0.48
N GLU A 376 -34.51 6.92 -0.35
CA GLU A 376 -34.07 8.30 -0.18
C GLU A 376 -33.17 8.42 1.05
N PRO A 377 -32.09 9.21 0.99
CA PRO A 377 -31.21 9.42 2.13
C PRO A 377 -32.00 10.05 3.28
N PRO A 378 -31.68 9.73 4.54
CA PRO A 378 -32.29 10.41 5.68
C PRO A 378 -32.06 11.92 5.55
N ALA A 379 -33.08 12.71 5.88
CA ALA A 379 -32.94 14.16 5.96
C ALA A 379 -31.73 14.49 6.85
N ALA A 380 -30.86 15.39 6.38
CA ALA A 380 -29.63 15.72 7.09
C ALA A 380 -29.98 16.11 8.53
N ALA A 381 -29.41 15.39 9.51
CA ALA A 381 -29.53 15.76 10.90
C ALA A 381 -29.01 17.21 11.03
N PRO A 382 -29.73 18.11 11.72
CA PRO A 382 -29.23 19.46 11.93
C PRO A 382 -27.87 19.36 12.62
N GLU A 383 -26.90 20.16 12.16
CA GLU A 383 -25.61 20.26 12.84
C GLU A 383 -25.88 20.55 14.31
N ALA A 384 -25.36 19.70 15.19
CA ALA A 384 -25.44 19.95 16.62
C ALA A 384 -24.78 21.32 16.86
N PRO A 385 -25.50 22.30 17.45
CA PRO A 385 -24.97 23.64 17.60
C PRO A 385 -23.67 23.56 18.37
N ALA A 386 -22.61 24.15 17.80
CA ALA A 386 -21.29 24.15 18.41
C ALA A 386 -21.43 24.61 19.87
N ALA A 387 -20.96 23.78 20.80
CA ALA A 387 -21.08 24.07 22.22
C ALA A 387 -20.51 25.45 22.48
N ALA A 388 -21.34 26.37 22.99
CA ALA A 388 -20.89 27.71 23.30
C ALA A 388 -19.72 27.63 24.28
N PRO A 389 -18.65 28.42 24.11
CA PRO A 389 -17.55 28.42 25.05
C PRO A 389 -18.10 28.73 26.45
N GLU A 390 -17.70 27.92 27.44
CA GLU A 390 -18.05 28.19 28.83
C GLU A 390 -17.56 29.60 29.21
N PRO A 391 -18.36 30.37 29.96
CA PRO A 391 -17.97 31.73 30.33
C PRO A 391 -16.71 31.69 31.19
N ASP A 392 -15.68 32.39 30.73
CA ASP A 392 -14.39 32.49 31.40
C ASP A 392 -14.58 33.02 32.83
N HIS A 393 -14.36 32.17 33.83
CA HIS A 393 -14.39 32.56 35.24
C HIS A 393 -13.09 33.28 35.59
N THR A 394 -12.90 34.48 35.03
CA THR A 394 -11.78 35.36 35.37
C THR A 394 -11.87 35.77 36.83
N ASP A 395 -10.93 35.23 37.61
CA ASP A 395 -10.72 35.50 39.03
C ASP A 395 -10.63 37.01 39.30
N SER A 396 -11.64 37.56 39.99
CA SER A 396 -11.74 38.99 40.30
C SER A 396 -11.10 39.28 41.66
N ALA A 397 -9.78 39.13 41.73
CA ALA A 397 -8.98 39.60 42.85
C ALA A 397 -8.93 41.14 42.89
N ASP A 398 -8.92 41.70 44.11
CA ASP A 398 -8.80 43.12 44.48
C ASP A 398 -9.81 44.12 43.88
N ALA A 399 -10.69 44.64 44.76
CA ALA A 399 -10.45 45.98 45.30
C ALA A 399 -11.33 46.33 46.53
N THR A 400 -10.67 46.79 47.60
CA THR A 400 -11.18 47.66 48.69
C THR A 400 -12.42 47.24 49.50
N GLY A 401 -12.21 47.05 50.81
CA GLY A 401 -13.24 46.85 51.85
C GLY A 401 -12.61 46.83 53.24
#